data_AF-A0A2V9E4Y2-F1
#
_entry.id   AF-A0A2V9E4Y2-F1
#
_cell.length_a   1.000
_cell.length_b   1.000
_cell.length_c   1.000
_cell.angle_alpha   90.00
_cell.angle_beta   90.00
_cell.angle_gamma   90.00
#
_symmetry.space_group_name_H-M   'P 1'
#
loop_
_entity.id
_entity.type
_entity.pdbx_description
1 polymer ?
#
loop_
_entity_poly.entity_id
_entity_poly.type
_entity_poly.pdbx_seq_one_letter_code
_entity_poly.pdbx_strand_id
1 'polypeptide(L)'
;MFHSLLFPGFRRTILLVFACCLSVSGSRLYAQTPALPQDAPLKTDSTAKPPSAPAAGQNEEVSSRDTPTTFKVRVNLVLVRVVVRDSQGKIVSNLKKEDFQLFDNRKLQTISSFSVETPETRTASAVASTDAEGSSSSADAAVGKSVVLPQRFVSMVFDDVHLSMADAAFVRDSATRFFEALAASDRVSLNTTSGQLTQEFTDDHNKLAEALFGILPRSLTSHNSHECPDVGYYQADLIVNKSDQQALGVATEEALQCAFNADPRMRAAAQNLAQVAADRAVAQGDDETEYAYRHLEDVVRRLASMPGQRVLVLVSPGFIASTLQSEASEMVDRATRANIVINTIDARGLYTPDMGDIADPPNDTIRTAGFKTSYRVSTQVAQEDVLAQLADGTGGKFFHNRNDVDEAMREAGAAPALSYLLGFAPQNLKIDGRFHMLKVALTNKQKFEIQARHGYFAPKTLTDPAEATKLEMQEALFSQEEIRDLPVELQTQFFKKDEVQARLAVLTRLDVKGIHFQKVRGRNNDQLTIVTGIFDENGNFVTGLSKVVEMNLLDTTYTRLSRSGFTVKTSFDLKPGTYLVRLVVRDAVGAQMAARNGAVVIPY
;
A
#
# COMPACT_ATOMS: atom_id res chain seq x y z
N MET A 1 -23.34 22.15 18.56
CA MET A 1 -23.41 22.49 19.99
C MET A 1 -22.90 21.28 20.76
N PHE A 2 -21.72 21.35 21.38
CA PHE A 2 -21.26 20.33 22.32
C PHE A 2 -20.71 21.06 23.54
N HIS A 3 -21.33 20.81 24.68
CA HIS A 3 -20.99 21.38 25.97
C HIS A 3 -19.95 20.50 26.67
N SER A 4 -18.94 21.17 27.20
CA SER A 4 -17.91 20.69 28.11
C SER A 4 -18.50 20.23 29.44
N LEU A 5 -17.94 19.16 30.02
CA LEU A 5 -17.98 18.92 31.47
C LEU A 5 -16.58 18.52 31.95
N LEU A 6 -15.94 19.48 32.62
CA LEU A 6 -14.82 19.33 33.54
C LEU A 6 -15.38 19.18 34.96
N PHE A 7 -14.66 18.51 35.87
CA PHE A 7 -14.41 18.82 37.30
C PHE A 7 -13.84 17.57 38.05
N PRO A 8 -13.24 17.66 39.27
CA PRO A 8 -11.85 18.04 39.49
C PRO A 8 -11.05 17.17 40.50
N GLY A 9 -9.72 17.31 40.45
CA GLY A 9 -8.72 17.32 41.54
C GLY A 9 -8.84 16.43 42.81
N PHE A 10 -7.76 15.69 43.09
CA PHE A 10 -7.20 15.59 44.44
C PHE A 10 -5.66 15.61 44.41
N ARG A 11 -5.06 16.36 45.34
CA ARG A 11 -3.64 16.71 45.43
C ARG A 11 -2.93 15.86 46.51
N ARG A 12 -1.69 15.46 46.20
CA ARG A 12 -0.47 15.35 47.03
C ARG A 12 -0.54 14.71 48.43
N THR A 13 0.30 13.70 48.68
CA THR A 13 1.33 13.74 49.76
C THR A 13 2.49 12.76 49.51
N ILE A 14 3.68 13.18 49.92
CA ILE A 14 5.01 12.54 49.89
C ILE A 14 5.21 11.73 51.19
N LEU A 15 5.86 10.55 51.17
CA LEU A 15 6.90 10.17 52.15
C LEU A 15 7.66 8.89 51.75
N LEU A 16 9.00 8.94 51.92
CA LEU A 16 9.94 7.83 51.94
C LEU A 16 9.69 6.88 53.13
N VAL A 17 10.08 5.59 53.01
CA VAL A 17 11.10 4.90 53.85
C VAL A 17 11.29 3.41 53.43
N PHE A 18 12.56 3.11 53.18
CA PHE A 18 13.37 1.88 53.26
C PHE A 18 12.82 0.53 53.80
N ALA A 19 13.24 -0.56 53.10
CA ALA A 19 14.10 -1.68 53.56
C ALA A 19 13.57 -3.14 53.46
N CYS A 20 14.55 -4.02 53.15
CA CYS A 20 14.59 -5.51 53.12
C CYS A 20 13.97 -6.20 51.90
N CYS A 21 14.56 -7.20 51.22
CA CYS A 21 15.77 -8.03 51.33
C CYS A 21 15.91 -8.74 49.95
N LEU A 22 17.06 -9.05 49.34
CA LEU A 22 17.95 -10.17 49.65
C LEU A 22 19.16 -10.17 48.67
N SER A 23 20.29 -10.61 49.19
CA SER A 23 21.61 -10.79 48.59
C SER A 23 21.76 -12.06 47.72
N VAL A 24 22.49 -11.99 46.59
CA VAL A 24 23.43 -13.05 46.14
C VAL A 24 24.58 -12.41 45.33
N SER A 25 25.81 -12.70 45.76
CA SER A 25 27.07 -12.29 45.15
C SER A 25 27.51 -13.23 44.02
N GLY A 26 28.10 -12.71 42.94
CA GLY A 26 28.71 -13.49 41.86
C GLY A 26 30.01 -12.86 41.36
N SER A 27 31.13 -13.49 41.69
CA SER A 27 32.51 -13.07 41.44
C SER A 27 32.93 -13.17 39.96
N ARG A 28 33.74 -12.22 39.50
CA ARG A 28 34.46 -12.27 38.21
C ARG A 28 35.85 -12.92 38.40
N LEU A 29 36.21 -13.84 37.51
CA LEU A 29 37.56 -14.38 37.37
C LEU A 29 38.12 -13.98 35.99
N TYR A 30 39.32 -13.39 36.00
CA TYR A 30 40.20 -13.16 34.85
C TYR A 30 41.06 -14.41 34.62
N ALA A 31 41.34 -14.76 33.36
CA ALA A 31 42.40 -15.70 33.01
C ALA A 31 43.30 -15.10 31.91
N GLN A 32 44.61 -15.18 32.16
CA GLN A 32 45.72 -14.69 31.34
C GLN A 32 46.18 -15.76 30.33
N THR A 33 46.63 -15.33 29.16
CA THR A 33 47.19 -16.18 28.08
C THR A 33 48.73 -16.19 28.14
N PRO A 34 49.42 -17.34 27.94
CA PRO A 34 50.87 -17.36 27.79
C PRO A 34 51.34 -17.35 26.32
N ALA A 35 52.58 -16.90 26.12
CA ALA A 35 53.26 -16.70 24.83
C ALA A 35 53.98 -17.96 24.30
N LEU A 36 54.29 -17.99 22.99
CA LEU A 36 55.08 -19.02 22.30
C LEU A 36 56.44 -18.48 21.79
N PRO A 37 57.48 -19.33 21.60
CA PRO A 37 58.86 -18.93 21.32
C PRO A 37 59.31 -19.06 19.84
N GLN A 38 60.43 -18.39 19.49
CA GLN A 38 61.05 -18.27 18.15
C GLN A 38 62.23 -19.24 17.87
N ASP A 39 62.32 -19.63 16.58
CA ASP A 39 63.46 -19.94 15.66
C ASP A 39 64.51 -21.03 16.03
N ALA A 40 65.09 -21.85 15.12
CA ALA A 40 65.54 -21.66 13.71
C ALA A 40 65.79 -23.05 13.00
N PRO A 41 66.60 -23.18 11.90
CA PRO A 41 66.25 -23.02 10.48
C PRO A 41 66.65 -24.23 9.58
N LEU A 42 66.18 -24.33 8.32
CA LEU A 42 66.82 -25.16 7.27
C LEU A 42 66.68 -24.55 5.85
N LYS A 43 67.74 -24.77 5.06
CA LYS A 43 68.12 -24.12 3.79
C LYS A 43 67.62 -24.85 2.54
N THR A 44 67.31 -24.04 1.51
CA THR A 44 67.47 -24.15 0.04
C THR A 44 67.66 -25.53 -0.64
N ASP A 45 66.90 -25.81 -1.71
CA ASP A 45 67.46 -25.69 -3.08
C ASP A 45 66.40 -25.51 -4.18
N SER A 46 66.83 -24.82 -5.24
CA SER A 46 66.06 -24.20 -6.31
C SER A 46 66.20 -24.98 -7.63
N THR A 47 65.11 -25.18 -8.37
CA THR A 47 65.12 -25.18 -9.85
C THR A 47 63.70 -25.00 -10.40
N ALA A 48 63.37 -23.81 -10.91
CA ALA A 48 62.66 -23.59 -12.19
C ALA A 48 62.25 -22.11 -12.35
N LYS A 49 62.47 -21.62 -13.56
CA LYS A 49 62.34 -20.26 -14.09
C LYS A 49 61.00 -19.55 -13.77
N PRO A 50 61.01 -18.25 -13.41
CA PRO A 50 59.80 -17.49 -13.12
C PRO A 50 59.05 -17.09 -14.41
N PRO A 51 57.71 -17.22 -14.47
CA PRO A 51 56.90 -16.43 -15.38
C PRO A 51 56.96 -14.96 -14.95
N SER A 52 57.14 -14.09 -15.92
CA SER A 52 57.12 -12.63 -15.81
C SER A 52 55.99 -12.11 -14.92
N ALA A 53 56.35 -11.28 -13.94
CA ALA A 53 55.40 -10.45 -13.20
C ALA A 53 54.62 -9.54 -14.17
N PRO A 54 53.29 -9.41 -14.03
CA PRO A 54 52.58 -8.30 -14.63
C PRO A 54 53.08 -7.00 -13.99
N ALA A 55 53.38 -6.03 -14.83
CA ALA A 55 53.84 -4.71 -14.44
C ALA A 55 52.90 -4.07 -13.40
N ALA A 56 53.48 -3.45 -12.38
CA ALA A 56 52.80 -2.51 -11.50
C ALA A 56 52.20 -1.38 -12.35
N GLY A 57 50.87 -1.31 -12.39
CA GLY A 57 50.12 -0.31 -13.13
C GLY A 57 48.91 0.17 -12.32
N GLN A 58 49.03 1.41 -11.81
CA GLN A 58 47.98 2.32 -11.34
C GLN A 58 47.25 1.96 -10.03
N ASN A 59 47.56 2.72 -8.97
CA ASN A 59 46.64 2.95 -7.86
C ASN A 59 45.39 3.65 -8.43
N GLU A 60 44.34 2.91 -8.78
CA GLU A 60 43.04 3.48 -9.11
C GLU A 60 42.44 4.14 -7.86
N GLU A 61 42.54 5.46 -7.73
CA GLU A 61 41.95 6.24 -6.63
C GLU A 61 40.42 6.37 -6.74
N VAL A 62 39.86 6.06 -7.91
CA VAL A 62 38.42 5.97 -8.20
C VAL A 62 38.21 4.68 -8.99
N SER A 63 37.38 3.77 -8.47
CA SER A 63 37.00 2.55 -9.18
C SER A 63 35.48 2.43 -9.28
N SER A 64 34.98 1.78 -10.33
CA SER A 64 33.55 1.55 -10.54
C SER A 64 33.26 0.10 -10.89
N ARG A 65 32.20 -0.48 -10.32
CA ARG A 65 31.75 -1.85 -10.63
C ARG A 65 30.32 -1.84 -11.16
N ASP A 66 30.09 -2.56 -12.27
CA ASP A 66 28.77 -2.80 -12.85
C ASP A 66 28.21 -4.11 -12.28
N THR A 67 27.06 -4.06 -11.61
CA THR A 67 26.42 -5.27 -11.06
C THR A 67 25.01 -5.39 -11.62
N PRO A 68 24.62 -6.50 -12.29
CA PRO A 68 23.23 -6.74 -12.65
C PRO A 68 22.45 -7.03 -11.36
N THR A 69 21.81 -6.02 -10.79
CA THR A 69 20.96 -6.19 -9.60
C THR A 69 19.56 -6.60 -10.03
N THR A 70 19.15 -7.81 -9.66
CA THR A 70 17.74 -8.11 -9.42
C THR A 70 17.31 -7.31 -8.20
N PHE A 71 16.73 -6.13 -8.44
CA PHE A 71 16.18 -5.27 -7.39
C PHE A 71 15.00 -5.97 -6.73
N LYS A 72 15.13 -6.27 -5.45
CA LYS A 72 14.00 -6.37 -4.53
C LYS A 72 14.22 -5.37 -3.41
N VAL A 73 13.13 -4.81 -2.89
CA VAL A 73 12.89 -4.23 -1.54
C VAL A 73 12.31 -2.81 -1.61
N ARG A 74 11.58 -2.41 -0.53
CA ARG A 74 10.36 -1.54 -0.42
C ARG A 74 10.47 -0.25 0.46
N VAL A 75 10.28 0.96 -0.09
CA VAL A 75 10.19 2.22 0.68
C VAL A 75 8.91 2.24 1.50
N ASN A 76 8.97 2.73 2.75
CA ASN A 76 7.76 3.08 3.52
C ASN A 76 7.21 4.46 3.09
N LEU A 77 7.17 4.71 1.78
CA LEU A 77 6.45 5.84 1.21
C LEU A 77 4.97 5.55 1.40
N VAL A 78 4.34 6.34 2.26
CA VAL A 78 2.90 6.27 2.49
C VAL A 78 2.24 7.18 1.46
N LEU A 79 1.48 6.55 0.56
CA LEU A 79 0.66 7.25 -0.41
C LEU A 79 -0.72 7.52 0.18
N VAL A 80 -1.16 8.75 0.06
CA VAL A 80 -2.44 9.27 0.53
C VAL A 80 -3.13 9.89 -0.67
N ARG A 81 -4.05 9.15 -1.28
CA ARG A 81 -4.93 9.72 -2.30
C ARG A 81 -6.00 10.56 -1.63
N VAL A 82 -6.25 11.74 -2.18
CA VAL A 82 -7.17 12.74 -1.64
C VAL A 82 -8.13 13.19 -2.72
N VAL A 83 -9.43 13.12 -2.43
CA VAL A 83 -10.47 13.73 -3.26
C VAL A 83 -11.09 14.87 -2.46
N VAL A 84 -11.13 16.07 -3.04
CA VAL A 84 -11.69 17.26 -2.39
C VAL A 84 -12.96 17.66 -3.11
N ARG A 85 -14.06 17.80 -2.36
CA ARG A 85 -15.36 18.23 -2.87
C ARG A 85 -15.83 19.50 -2.17
N ASP A 86 -16.51 20.37 -2.92
CA ASP A 86 -17.21 21.53 -2.37
C ASP A 86 -18.55 21.14 -1.71
N SER A 87 -19.25 22.13 -1.15
CA SER A 87 -20.55 21.91 -0.51
C SER A 87 -21.66 21.43 -1.46
N GLN A 88 -21.42 21.47 -2.77
CA GLN A 88 -22.33 20.95 -3.79
C GLN A 88 -21.91 19.54 -4.27
N GLY A 89 -20.88 18.95 -3.67
CA GLY A 89 -20.35 17.64 -4.03
C GLY A 89 -19.46 17.65 -5.28
N LYS A 90 -19.11 18.83 -5.82
CA LYS A 90 -18.28 18.94 -7.02
C LYS A 90 -16.80 18.87 -6.67
N ILE A 91 -16.01 18.16 -7.48
CA ILE A 91 -14.57 18.03 -7.28
C ILE A 91 -13.88 19.39 -7.49
N VAL A 92 -13.01 19.74 -6.54
CA VAL A 92 -12.15 20.93 -6.59
C VAL A 92 -10.84 20.55 -7.28
N SER A 93 -10.53 21.15 -8.43
CA SER A 93 -9.47 20.70 -9.36
C SER A 93 -8.20 21.55 -9.39
N ASN A 94 -8.17 22.68 -8.68
CA ASN A 94 -7.12 23.70 -8.77
C ASN A 94 -6.27 23.83 -7.50
N LEU A 95 -6.23 22.79 -6.66
CA LEU A 95 -5.40 22.77 -5.45
C LEU A 95 -3.97 22.38 -5.78
N LYS A 96 -3.03 23.01 -5.08
CA LYS A 96 -1.59 22.75 -5.18
C LYS A 96 -1.09 22.07 -3.92
N LYS A 97 0.13 21.56 -3.97
CA LYS A 97 0.82 20.94 -2.83
C LYS A 97 0.75 21.80 -1.56
N GLU A 98 0.89 23.12 -1.70
CA GLU A 98 0.92 24.09 -0.60
C GLU A 98 -0.46 24.31 0.05
N ASP A 99 -1.54 23.89 -0.62
CA ASP A 99 -2.89 23.96 -0.07
C ASP A 99 -3.16 22.83 0.93
N PHE A 100 -2.36 21.77 0.93
CA PHE A 100 -2.55 20.59 1.78
C PHE A 100 -1.68 20.63 3.04
N GLN A 101 -2.27 20.20 4.15
CA GLN A 101 -1.59 19.87 5.39
C GLN A 101 -1.87 18.40 5.72
N LEU A 102 -0.80 17.61 5.85
CA LEU A 102 -0.90 16.20 6.21
C LEU A 102 -0.37 15.99 7.63
N PHE A 103 -1.15 15.31 8.46
CA PHE A 103 -0.78 15.00 9.84
C PHE A 103 -0.72 13.48 10.05
N ASP A 104 0.36 13.00 10.63
CA ASP A 104 0.50 11.64 11.16
C ASP A 104 0.47 11.72 12.69
N ASN A 105 -0.52 11.09 13.32
CA ASN A 105 -0.73 11.08 14.77
C ASN A 105 -0.72 12.50 15.37
N ARG A 106 -1.38 13.43 14.67
CA ARG A 106 -1.47 14.88 14.97
C ARG A 106 -0.16 15.67 14.78
N LYS A 107 0.89 15.06 14.22
CA LYS A 107 2.14 15.75 13.87
C LYS A 107 2.15 16.09 12.39
N LEU A 108 2.37 17.35 12.06
CA LEU A 108 2.48 17.81 10.68
C LEU A 108 3.64 17.11 9.97
N GLN A 109 3.38 16.58 8.78
CA GLN A 109 4.34 15.88 7.92
C GLN A 109 4.62 16.71 6.68
N THR A 110 5.86 16.64 6.19
CA THR A 110 6.23 17.21 4.90
C THR A 110 5.72 16.28 3.79
N ILE A 111 4.96 16.84 2.84
CA ILE A 111 4.56 16.13 1.63
C ILE A 111 5.80 16.04 0.72
N SER A 112 6.34 14.84 0.54
CA SER A 112 7.54 14.56 -0.27
C SER A 112 7.22 14.32 -1.74
N SER A 113 5.96 14.02 -2.08
CA SER A 113 5.51 13.86 -3.47
C SER A 113 4.09 14.38 -3.62
N PHE A 114 3.81 15.02 -4.75
CA PHE A 114 2.49 15.51 -5.10
C PHE A 114 2.21 15.26 -6.58
N SER A 115 1.05 14.67 -6.89
CA SER A 115 0.58 14.60 -8.27
C SER A 115 -0.93 14.80 -8.34
N VAL A 116 -1.39 15.28 -9.51
CA VAL A 116 -2.80 15.40 -9.84
C VAL A 116 -3.15 14.25 -10.78
N GLU A 117 -4.13 13.44 -10.40
CA GLU A 117 -4.56 12.25 -11.11
C GLU A 117 -5.94 12.45 -11.74
N THR A 118 -6.04 12.37 -13.05
CA THR A 118 -7.29 12.37 -13.82
C THR A 118 -7.45 11.01 -14.51
N PRO A 119 -8.63 10.67 -15.06
CA PRO A 119 -8.76 9.49 -15.92
C PRO A 119 -7.71 9.48 -17.02
N GLU A 120 -7.42 10.63 -17.63
CA GLU A 120 -6.40 10.75 -18.67
C GLU A 120 -4.98 10.52 -18.14
N THR A 121 -4.58 11.03 -16.98
CA THR A 121 -3.22 10.74 -16.46
C THR A 121 -3.09 9.30 -15.95
N ARG A 122 -4.18 8.71 -15.45
CA ARG A 122 -4.27 7.29 -15.07
C ARG A 122 -4.22 6.37 -16.29
N THR A 123 -4.80 6.80 -17.41
CA THR A 123 -4.80 6.08 -18.70
C THR A 123 -3.57 6.39 -19.54
N ALA A 124 -2.96 7.57 -19.45
CA ALA A 124 -1.74 7.95 -20.16
C ALA A 124 -0.50 7.21 -19.64
N SER A 125 -0.54 6.70 -18.40
CA SER A 125 0.38 5.66 -17.92
C SER A 125 0.23 4.32 -18.68
N ALA A 126 -0.78 4.18 -19.55
CA ALA A 126 -1.05 2.99 -20.36
C ALA A 126 -1.24 3.25 -21.87
N VAL A 127 -1.37 4.50 -22.33
CA VAL A 127 -1.74 4.86 -23.71
C VAL A 127 -0.94 6.03 -24.29
N ALA A 128 0.27 6.33 -23.80
CA ALA A 128 1.11 7.26 -24.55
C ALA A 128 1.59 6.55 -25.85
N SER A 129 0.93 6.92 -26.95
CA SER A 129 1.38 6.86 -28.35
C SER A 129 0.15 7.06 -29.24
N THR A 130 -0.18 8.31 -29.50
CA THR A 130 -0.50 8.80 -30.85
C THR A 130 -0.77 10.30 -30.75
N ASP A 131 0.10 11.10 -31.36
CA ASP A 131 -0.34 12.13 -32.32
C ASP A 131 0.87 12.65 -33.11
N ALA A 132 0.91 12.26 -34.39
CA ALA A 132 1.66 12.94 -35.43
C ALA A 132 0.78 12.95 -36.70
N GLU A 133 0.15 14.08 -37.00
CA GLU A 133 -0.40 14.38 -38.33
C GLU A 133 0.77 14.76 -39.28
N GLY A 134 0.83 14.34 -40.54
CA GLY A 134 -0.10 13.50 -41.30
C GLY A 134 0.32 13.22 -42.76
N SER A 135 -0.64 12.60 -43.46
CA SER A 135 -0.88 12.45 -44.92
C SER A 135 -0.01 11.51 -45.78
N SER A 136 -0.58 10.41 -46.28
CA SER A 136 -1.36 10.40 -47.54
C SER A 136 -1.89 8.99 -47.90
N SER A 137 -2.83 8.98 -48.85
CA SER A 137 -3.85 7.98 -49.21
C SER A 137 -3.41 6.59 -49.71
N SER A 138 -4.22 5.57 -49.44
CA SER A 138 -4.93 4.81 -50.51
C SER A 138 -6.05 3.96 -49.91
N ALA A 139 -7.14 3.86 -50.66
CA ALA A 139 -8.36 3.15 -50.27
C ALA A 139 -8.24 1.65 -50.57
N ASP A 140 -8.58 0.82 -49.58
CA ASP A 140 -9.35 -0.40 -49.82
C ASP A 140 -10.16 -0.74 -48.55
N ALA A 141 -11.48 -0.63 -48.68
CA ALA A 141 -12.41 -0.77 -47.56
C ALA A 141 -12.80 -2.23 -47.36
N ALA A 142 -12.04 -2.95 -46.54
CA ALA A 142 -12.56 -4.10 -45.82
C ALA A 142 -13.34 -3.60 -44.60
N VAL A 143 -14.64 -3.92 -44.54
CA VAL A 143 -15.52 -3.64 -43.41
C VAL A 143 -15.09 -4.48 -42.20
N GLY A 144 -14.05 -4.03 -41.51
CA GLY A 144 -13.64 -4.54 -40.20
C GLY A 144 -14.29 -3.68 -39.11
N LYS A 145 -15.00 -4.31 -38.17
CA LYS A 145 -15.45 -3.64 -36.93
C LYS A 145 -14.25 -2.90 -36.33
N SER A 146 -14.39 -1.59 -36.13
CA SER A 146 -13.43 -0.76 -35.39
C SER A 146 -13.07 -1.45 -34.07
N VAL A 147 -11.82 -1.83 -33.89
CA VAL A 147 -11.33 -2.44 -32.65
C VAL A 147 -11.17 -1.31 -31.63
N VAL A 148 -12.16 -1.16 -30.75
CA VAL A 148 -12.09 -0.22 -29.63
C VAL A 148 -11.13 -0.80 -28.58
N LEU A 149 -9.99 -0.14 -28.36
CA LEU A 149 -9.05 -0.53 -27.32
C LEU A 149 -9.69 -0.32 -25.93
N PRO A 150 -9.65 -1.32 -25.04
CA PRO A 150 -10.17 -1.16 -23.68
C PRO A 150 -9.43 -0.06 -22.93
N GLN A 151 -10.16 0.94 -22.43
CA GLN A 151 -9.58 2.02 -21.62
C GLN A 151 -9.91 1.87 -20.14
N ARG A 152 -10.91 1.06 -19.81
CA ARG A 152 -11.45 0.92 -18.45
C ARG A 152 -11.76 -0.54 -18.13
N PHE A 153 -11.15 -1.01 -17.04
CA PHE A 153 -11.35 -2.34 -16.48
C PHE A 153 -12.03 -2.22 -15.11
N VAL A 154 -13.24 -2.75 -15.01
CA VAL A 154 -14.06 -2.73 -13.79
C VAL A 154 -14.24 -4.15 -13.30
N SER A 155 -13.73 -4.46 -12.11
CA SER A 155 -14.04 -5.72 -11.45
C SER A 155 -15.16 -5.52 -10.44
N MET A 156 -16.34 -6.05 -10.74
CA MET A 156 -17.43 -6.18 -9.78
C MET A 156 -17.14 -7.38 -8.89
N VAL A 157 -17.11 -7.18 -7.57
CA VAL A 157 -16.90 -8.23 -6.57
C VAL A 157 -18.10 -8.27 -5.65
N PHE A 158 -18.77 -9.41 -5.60
CA PHE A 158 -19.95 -9.64 -4.75
C PHE A 158 -19.57 -10.49 -3.56
N ASP A 159 -19.89 -10.01 -2.36
CA ASP A 159 -19.50 -10.67 -1.12
C ASP A 159 -20.46 -11.81 -0.74
N ASP A 160 -20.47 -12.86 -1.54
CA ASP A 160 -21.37 -14.00 -1.34
C ASP A 160 -21.10 -14.78 -0.05
N VAL A 161 -19.94 -14.62 0.58
CA VAL A 161 -19.68 -15.19 1.92
C VAL A 161 -20.58 -14.55 2.98
N HIS A 162 -20.83 -13.25 2.91
CA HIS A 162 -21.57 -12.50 3.94
C HIS A 162 -22.98 -12.05 3.53
N LEU A 163 -23.33 -12.12 2.24
CA LEU A 163 -24.67 -11.76 1.75
C LEU A 163 -25.76 -12.67 2.32
N SER A 164 -26.88 -12.08 2.73
CA SER A 164 -28.12 -12.85 2.92
C SER A 164 -28.78 -13.19 1.57
N MET A 165 -29.76 -14.10 1.58
CA MET A 165 -30.55 -14.40 0.38
C MET A 165 -31.31 -13.18 -0.14
N ALA A 166 -31.80 -12.32 0.77
CA ALA A 166 -32.49 -11.09 0.42
C ALA A 166 -31.54 -10.10 -0.26
N ASP A 167 -30.34 -9.91 0.30
CA ASP A 167 -29.31 -9.03 -0.26
C ASP A 167 -28.89 -9.52 -1.66
N ALA A 168 -28.64 -10.83 -1.80
CA ALA A 168 -28.24 -11.40 -3.08
C ALA A 168 -29.31 -11.20 -4.17
N ALA A 169 -30.61 -11.37 -3.84
CA ALA A 169 -31.69 -11.12 -4.77
C ALA A 169 -31.77 -9.64 -5.18
N PHE A 170 -31.68 -8.73 -4.21
CA PHE A 170 -31.72 -7.29 -4.43
C PHE A 170 -30.54 -6.77 -5.26
N VAL A 171 -29.34 -7.23 -4.95
CA VAL A 171 -28.11 -6.86 -5.67
C VAL A 171 -28.12 -7.40 -7.10
N ARG A 172 -28.64 -8.61 -7.34
CA ARG A 172 -28.79 -9.16 -8.69
C ARG A 172 -29.76 -8.36 -9.56
N ASP A 173 -30.91 -7.98 -9.01
CA ASP A 173 -31.88 -7.13 -9.72
C ASP A 173 -31.24 -5.78 -10.08
N SER A 174 -30.53 -5.16 -9.14
CA SER A 174 -29.82 -3.89 -9.35
C SER A 174 -28.71 -4.00 -10.40
N ALA A 175 -27.89 -5.06 -10.35
CA ALA A 175 -26.78 -5.26 -11.27
C ALA A 175 -27.23 -5.54 -12.71
N THR A 176 -28.42 -6.14 -12.88
CA THR A 176 -29.00 -6.36 -14.22
C THR A 176 -29.18 -5.03 -14.96
N ARG A 177 -29.65 -3.98 -14.28
CA ARG A 177 -29.85 -2.64 -14.86
C ARG A 177 -28.54 -1.91 -15.15
N PHE A 178 -27.48 -2.18 -14.39
CA PHE A 178 -26.17 -1.59 -14.59
C PHE A 178 -25.52 -2.05 -15.91
N PHE A 179 -25.57 -3.35 -16.23
CA PHE A 179 -24.88 -3.88 -17.41
C PHE A 179 -25.49 -3.46 -18.74
N GLU A 180 -26.77 -3.06 -18.75
CA GLU A 180 -27.41 -2.47 -19.93
C GLU A 180 -26.79 -1.11 -20.32
N ALA A 181 -26.11 -0.43 -19.37
CA ALA A 181 -25.57 0.92 -19.54
C ALA A 181 -24.05 0.97 -19.82
N LEU A 182 -23.38 -0.17 -20.00
CA LEU A 182 -21.93 -0.22 -20.26
C LEU A 182 -21.57 0.30 -21.65
N ALA A 183 -20.45 1.02 -21.75
CA ALA A 183 -19.89 1.45 -23.03
C ALA A 183 -19.10 0.31 -23.68
N ALA A 184 -19.01 0.29 -25.02
CA ALA A 184 -18.29 -0.76 -25.76
C ALA A 184 -16.79 -0.88 -25.41
N SER A 185 -16.18 0.19 -24.87
CA SER A 185 -14.79 0.21 -24.40
C SER A 185 -14.60 -0.37 -23.00
N ASP A 186 -15.68 -0.63 -22.28
CA ASP A 186 -15.62 -1.16 -20.92
C ASP A 186 -15.29 -2.64 -20.96
N ARG A 187 -14.47 -3.07 -20.00
CA ARG A 187 -14.23 -4.47 -19.72
C ARG A 187 -14.63 -4.73 -18.29
N VAL A 188 -15.62 -5.59 -18.11
CA VAL A 188 -16.17 -5.89 -16.80
C VAL A 188 -15.94 -7.35 -16.46
N SER A 189 -15.46 -7.62 -15.25
CA SER A 189 -15.39 -8.96 -14.67
C SER A 189 -16.34 -9.05 -13.48
N LEU A 190 -16.94 -10.22 -13.24
CA LEU A 190 -17.71 -10.51 -12.02
C LEU A 190 -16.98 -11.56 -11.21
N ASN A 191 -16.76 -11.28 -9.94
CA ASN A 191 -16.09 -12.19 -9.02
C ASN A 191 -16.91 -12.28 -7.73
N THR A 192 -16.76 -13.37 -7.00
CA THR A 192 -17.29 -13.47 -5.64
C THR A 192 -16.21 -13.68 -4.59
N THR A 193 -16.45 -13.27 -3.34
CA THR A 193 -15.50 -13.44 -2.24
C THR A 193 -15.30 -14.91 -1.86
N SER A 194 -16.26 -15.79 -2.18
CA SER A 194 -16.11 -17.24 -2.05
C SER A 194 -15.20 -17.87 -3.14
N GLY A 195 -14.95 -17.13 -4.23
CA GLY A 195 -14.24 -17.62 -5.42
C GLY A 195 -15.07 -18.56 -6.31
N GLN A 196 -16.34 -18.84 -5.97
CA GLN A 196 -17.19 -19.76 -6.74
C GLN A 196 -17.62 -19.19 -8.09
N LEU A 197 -17.72 -17.86 -8.20
CA LEU A 197 -17.99 -17.17 -9.46
C LEU A 197 -16.75 -16.39 -9.87
N THR A 198 -16.24 -16.68 -11.06
CA THR A 198 -15.18 -15.90 -11.72
C THR A 198 -15.52 -15.78 -13.20
N GLN A 199 -16.16 -14.67 -13.56
CA GLN A 199 -16.38 -14.26 -14.94
C GLN A 199 -15.25 -13.31 -15.33
N GLU A 200 -14.41 -13.73 -16.27
CA GLU A 200 -13.31 -12.90 -16.78
C GLU A 200 -13.80 -11.64 -17.50
N PHE A 201 -12.92 -10.66 -17.63
CA PHE A 201 -13.18 -9.39 -18.28
C PHE A 201 -13.77 -9.56 -19.68
N THR A 202 -14.97 -9.03 -19.88
CA THR A 202 -15.68 -9.09 -21.16
C THR A 202 -16.51 -7.82 -21.40
N ASP A 203 -16.81 -7.55 -22.66
CA ASP A 203 -17.82 -6.60 -23.13
C ASP A 203 -19.13 -7.30 -23.55
N ASP A 204 -19.22 -8.63 -23.37
CA ASP A 204 -20.41 -9.40 -23.72
C ASP A 204 -21.44 -9.31 -22.61
N HIS A 205 -22.45 -8.46 -22.82
CA HIS A 205 -23.53 -8.22 -21.85
C HIS A 205 -24.31 -9.51 -21.52
N ASN A 206 -24.43 -10.45 -22.46
CA ASN A 206 -25.14 -11.70 -22.21
C ASN A 206 -24.36 -12.60 -21.25
N LYS A 207 -23.02 -12.66 -21.37
CA LYS A 207 -22.18 -13.39 -20.41
C LYS A 207 -22.23 -12.78 -19.02
N LEU A 208 -22.24 -11.44 -18.94
CA LEU A 208 -22.37 -10.74 -17.65
C LEU A 208 -23.74 -11.01 -17.01
N ALA A 209 -24.83 -10.98 -17.80
CA ALA A 209 -26.18 -11.29 -17.34
C ALA A 209 -26.32 -12.75 -16.89
N GLU A 210 -25.71 -13.70 -17.60
CA GLU A 210 -25.67 -15.11 -17.20
C GLU A 210 -24.87 -15.31 -15.91
N ALA A 211 -23.74 -14.63 -15.76
CA ALA A 211 -22.90 -14.71 -14.57
C ALA A 211 -23.61 -14.19 -13.30
N LEU A 212 -24.57 -13.25 -13.41
CA LEU A 212 -25.36 -12.77 -12.27
C LEU A 212 -26.14 -13.89 -11.56
N PHE A 213 -26.54 -14.94 -12.28
CA PHE A 213 -27.23 -16.08 -11.66
C PHE A 213 -26.36 -16.86 -10.68
N GLY A 214 -25.02 -16.73 -10.80
CA GLY A 214 -24.04 -17.32 -9.90
C GLY A 214 -23.89 -16.59 -8.56
N ILE A 215 -24.46 -15.39 -8.41
CA ILE A 215 -24.45 -14.64 -7.14
C ILE A 215 -25.48 -15.27 -6.21
N LEU A 216 -25.00 -16.14 -5.33
CA LEU A 216 -25.79 -16.88 -4.35
C LEU A 216 -25.03 -16.87 -3.04
N PRO A 217 -25.67 -16.66 -1.88
CA PRO A 217 -25.01 -16.78 -0.58
C PRO A 217 -24.26 -18.11 -0.41
N ARG A 218 -23.00 -18.01 0.00
CA ARG A 218 -22.04 -19.10 0.23
C ARG A 218 -21.30 -18.86 1.56
N SER A 219 -22.05 -18.62 2.63
CA SER A 219 -21.45 -18.59 3.97
C SER A 219 -20.69 -19.89 4.22
N LEU A 220 -19.45 -19.75 4.71
CA LEU A 220 -18.54 -20.87 4.93
C LEU A 220 -18.88 -21.58 6.24
N THR A 221 -19.63 -20.91 7.11
CA THR A 221 -20.01 -21.40 8.42
C THR A 221 -21.53 -21.43 8.57
N SER A 222 -22.05 -22.52 9.14
CA SER A 222 -23.49 -22.58 9.44
C SER A 222 -23.74 -21.82 10.74
N HIS A 223 -24.21 -20.57 10.64
CA HIS A 223 -24.84 -19.89 11.77
C HIS A 223 -26.30 -20.34 11.85
N ASN A 224 -26.63 -21.13 12.88
CA ASN A 224 -28.01 -21.44 13.22
C ASN A 224 -28.51 -20.41 14.24
N SER A 225 -29.60 -19.71 13.94
CA SER A 225 -30.29 -18.78 14.86
C SER A 225 -30.90 -19.44 16.11
N HIS A 226 -30.62 -20.74 16.33
CA HIS A 226 -31.05 -21.53 17.48
C HIS A 226 -29.88 -21.99 18.36
N GLU A 227 -28.68 -21.44 18.18
CA GLU A 227 -27.55 -21.70 19.07
C GLU A 227 -27.79 -21.09 20.46
N CYS A 228 -27.24 -21.73 21.50
CA CYS A 228 -27.43 -21.34 22.88
C CYS A 228 -26.06 -21.28 23.60
N PRO A 229 -25.64 -20.10 24.08
CA PRO A 229 -26.19 -18.78 23.77
C PRO A 229 -25.97 -18.39 22.30
N ASP A 230 -26.81 -17.51 21.76
CA ASP A 230 -26.61 -16.91 20.45
C ASP A 230 -25.61 -15.76 20.57
N VAL A 231 -24.35 -16.02 20.20
CA VAL A 231 -23.23 -15.06 20.26
C VAL A 231 -22.77 -14.73 18.85
N GLY A 232 -23.13 -13.54 18.37
CA GLY A 232 -22.65 -13.03 17.09
C GLY A 232 -21.16 -12.67 17.11
N TYR A 233 -20.53 -12.63 15.93
CA TYR A 233 -19.09 -12.43 15.79
C TYR A 233 -18.56 -11.15 16.48
N TYR A 234 -19.27 -10.03 16.39
CA TYR A 234 -18.88 -8.80 17.08
C TYR A 234 -18.83 -8.97 18.61
N GLN A 235 -19.88 -9.55 19.20
CA GLN A 235 -19.91 -9.80 20.65
C GLN A 235 -18.83 -10.78 21.06
N ALA A 236 -18.59 -11.81 20.25
CA ALA A 236 -17.52 -12.77 20.46
C ALA A 236 -16.13 -12.10 20.44
N ASP A 237 -15.87 -11.18 19.50
CA ASP A 237 -14.64 -10.37 19.46
C ASP A 237 -14.47 -9.50 20.72
N LEU A 238 -15.56 -8.93 21.24
CA LEU A 238 -15.53 -8.22 22.53
C LEU A 238 -15.10 -9.15 23.67
N ILE A 239 -15.63 -10.38 23.72
CA ILE A 239 -15.36 -11.35 24.78
C ILE A 239 -13.90 -11.86 24.69
N VAL A 240 -13.51 -12.37 23.53
CA VAL A 240 -12.26 -13.13 23.35
C VAL A 240 -11.07 -12.20 23.16
N ASN A 241 -11.16 -11.24 22.23
CA ASN A 241 -10.03 -10.40 21.84
C ASN A 241 -9.91 -9.13 22.69
N LYS A 242 -11.03 -8.63 23.23
CA LYS A 242 -11.05 -7.40 24.04
C LYS A 242 -11.30 -7.62 25.54
N SER A 243 -11.48 -8.88 25.96
CA SER A 243 -11.69 -9.26 27.36
C SER A 243 -12.86 -8.53 28.04
N ASP A 244 -13.91 -8.20 27.28
CA ASP A 244 -15.07 -7.44 27.76
C ASP A 244 -15.95 -8.29 28.68
N GLN A 245 -15.93 -7.95 29.97
CA GLN A 245 -16.67 -8.68 31.00
C GLN A 245 -18.19 -8.47 30.91
N GLN A 246 -18.65 -7.36 30.34
CA GLN A 246 -20.07 -7.10 30.16
C GLN A 246 -20.62 -7.98 29.03
N ALA A 247 -19.92 -8.05 27.90
CA ALA A 247 -20.29 -8.92 26.79
C ALA A 247 -20.35 -10.40 27.20
N LEU A 248 -19.36 -10.85 27.99
CA LEU A 248 -19.35 -12.21 28.55
C LEU A 248 -20.51 -12.42 29.53
N GLY A 249 -20.81 -11.42 30.37
CA GLY A 249 -21.92 -11.45 31.32
C GLY A 249 -23.28 -11.58 30.63
N VAL A 250 -23.49 -10.89 29.50
CA VAL A 250 -24.71 -10.97 28.69
C VAL A 250 -24.88 -12.36 28.10
N ALA A 251 -23.83 -12.89 27.45
CA ALA A 251 -23.86 -14.25 26.89
C ALA A 251 -24.03 -15.32 27.98
N THR A 252 -23.45 -15.13 29.16
CA THR A 252 -23.62 -16.02 30.32
C THR A 252 -25.06 -16.05 30.81
N GLU A 253 -25.72 -14.90 30.88
CA GLU A 253 -27.11 -14.82 31.32
C GLU A 253 -28.06 -15.49 30.32
N GLU A 254 -27.80 -15.31 29.02
CA GLU A 254 -28.54 -16.00 27.98
C GLU A 254 -28.32 -17.52 28.04
N ALA A 255 -27.07 -17.97 28.14
CA ALA A 255 -26.74 -19.39 28.30
C ALA A 255 -27.46 -20.01 29.51
N LEU A 256 -27.51 -19.29 30.63
CA LEU A 256 -28.23 -19.71 31.82
C LEU A 256 -29.72 -19.93 31.53
N GLN A 257 -30.31 -19.04 30.73
CA GLN A 257 -31.72 -19.07 30.40
C GLN A 257 -32.07 -20.17 29.38
N CYS A 258 -31.29 -20.31 28.30
CA CYS A 258 -31.59 -21.26 27.22
C CYS A 258 -31.10 -22.69 27.49
N ALA A 259 -29.98 -22.90 28.21
CA ALA A 259 -29.43 -24.25 28.48
C ALA A 259 -29.73 -24.77 29.89
N PHE A 260 -29.96 -23.89 30.86
CA PHE A 260 -30.05 -24.25 32.29
C PHE A 260 -31.34 -23.82 32.98
N ASN A 261 -32.39 -23.46 32.22
CA ASN A 261 -33.70 -23.03 32.74
C ASN A 261 -33.61 -21.92 33.80
N ALA A 262 -32.64 -21.00 33.64
CA ALA A 262 -32.34 -19.92 34.56
C ALA A 262 -31.93 -20.33 36.00
N ASP A 263 -31.42 -21.55 36.22
CA ASP A 263 -30.94 -21.99 37.55
C ASP A 263 -29.67 -21.23 37.97
N PRO A 264 -29.71 -20.37 39.00
CA PRO A 264 -28.55 -19.57 39.42
C PRO A 264 -27.34 -20.39 39.85
N ARG A 265 -27.54 -21.64 40.27
CA ARG A 265 -26.44 -22.55 40.67
C ARG A 265 -25.58 -22.96 39.48
N MET A 266 -26.14 -22.94 38.28
CA MET A 266 -25.45 -23.32 37.05
C MET A 266 -24.68 -22.16 36.41
N ARG A 267 -24.55 -21.00 37.07
CA ARG A 267 -23.90 -19.82 36.51
C ARG A 267 -22.46 -20.08 36.02
N ALA A 268 -21.67 -20.85 36.76
CA ALA A 268 -20.31 -21.19 36.34
C ALA A 268 -20.30 -22.06 35.07
N ALA A 269 -21.23 -23.01 34.95
CA ALA A 269 -21.39 -23.84 33.75
C ALA A 269 -21.89 -23.01 32.56
N ALA A 270 -22.84 -22.09 32.79
CA ALA A 270 -23.34 -21.16 31.78
C ALA A 270 -22.24 -20.22 31.27
N GLN A 271 -21.36 -19.73 32.15
CA GLN A 271 -20.23 -18.90 31.76
C GLN A 271 -19.24 -19.68 30.89
N ASN A 272 -18.95 -20.94 31.24
CA ASN A 272 -18.11 -21.80 30.40
C ASN A 272 -18.76 -22.04 29.02
N LEU A 273 -20.07 -22.30 28.98
CA LEU A 273 -20.81 -22.47 27.73
C LEU A 273 -20.75 -21.20 26.86
N ALA A 274 -20.93 -20.02 27.47
CA ALA A 274 -20.83 -18.74 26.80
C ALA A 274 -19.42 -18.46 26.25
N GLN A 275 -18.37 -18.83 27.00
CA GLN A 275 -16.99 -18.70 26.54
C GLN A 275 -16.74 -19.60 25.32
N VAL A 276 -17.17 -20.86 25.35
CA VAL A 276 -17.01 -21.79 24.21
C VAL A 276 -17.78 -21.30 22.99
N ALA A 277 -18.98 -20.75 23.17
CA ALA A 277 -19.76 -20.15 22.07
C ALA A 277 -19.03 -18.95 21.46
N ALA A 278 -18.46 -18.06 22.30
CA ALA A 278 -17.68 -16.92 21.83
C ALA A 278 -16.39 -17.36 21.10
N ASP A 279 -15.66 -18.34 21.63
CA ASP A 279 -14.44 -18.87 20.98
C ASP A 279 -14.77 -19.45 19.60
N ARG A 280 -15.89 -20.18 19.47
CA ARG A 280 -16.36 -20.71 18.19
C ARG A 280 -16.76 -19.59 17.22
N ALA A 281 -17.55 -18.61 17.68
CA ALA A 281 -18.04 -17.52 16.83
C ALA A 281 -16.91 -16.62 16.32
N VAL A 282 -15.88 -16.36 17.14
CA VAL A 282 -14.66 -15.64 16.69
C VAL A 282 -13.90 -16.45 15.65
N ALA A 283 -13.65 -17.73 15.89
CA ALA A 283 -12.94 -18.57 14.93
C ALA A 283 -13.67 -18.64 13.57
N GLN A 284 -15.00 -18.81 13.60
CA GLN A 284 -15.83 -18.82 12.39
C GLN A 284 -15.80 -17.49 11.64
N GLY A 285 -15.96 -16.37 12.35
CA GLY A 285 -15.94 -15.04 11.74
C GLY A 285 -14.56 -14.63 11.21
N ASP A 286 -13.49 -15.02 11.90
CA ASP A 286 -12.11 -14.83 11.44
C ASP A 286 -11.85 -15.63 10.16
N ASP A 287 -12.27 -16.90 10.10
CA ASP A 287 -12.13 -17.76 8.93
C ASP A 287 -12.88 -17.18 7.70
N GLU A 288 -14.12 -16.73 7.88
CA GLU A 288 -14.91 -16.09 6.82
C GLU A 288 -14.27 -14.78 6.33
N THR A 289 -13.84 -13.94 7.26
CA THR A 289 -13.19 -12.66 6.97
C THR A 289 -11.87 -12.86 6.24
N GLU A 290 -11.03 -13.80 6.69
CA GLU A 290 -9.76 -14.11 6.03
C GLU A 290 -9.98 -14.68 4.63
N TYR A 291 -10.96 -15.57 4.47
CA TYR A 291 -11.26 -16.16 3.18
C TYR A 291 -11.74 -15.13 2.16
N ALA A 292 -12.68 -14.25 2.55
CA ALA A 292 -13.17 -13.17 1.70
C ALA A 292 -12.05 -12.19 1.33
N TYR A 293 -11.22 -11.84 2.31
CA TYR A 293 -10.10 -10.93 2.13
C TYR A 293 -9.04 -11.47 1.14
N ARG A 294 -8.68 -12.76 1.22
CA ARG A 294 -7.74 -13.39 0.28
C ARG A 294 -8.20 -13.28 -1.17
N HIS A 295 -9.49 -13.48 -1.43
CA HIS A 295 -10.06 -13.34 -2.78
C HIS A 295 -10.09 -11.89 -3.26
N LEU A 296 -10.39 -10.93 -2.38
CA LEU A 296 -10.28 -9.50 -2.71
C LEU A 296 -8.85 -9.12 -3.12
N GLU A 297 -7.85 -9.60 -2.38
CA GLU A 297 -6.43 -9.36 -2.69
C GLU A 297 -6.04 -9.98 -4.05
N ASP A 298 -6.56 -11.16 -4.40
CA ASP A 298 -6.31 -11.79 -5.72
C ASP A 298 -6.95 -10.99 -6.87
N VAL A 299 -8.15 -10.42 -6.66
CA VAL A 299 -8.78 -9.51 -7.62
C VAL A 299 -7.94 -8.24 -7.80
N VAL A 300 -7.45 -7.64 -6.71
CA VAL A 300 -6.57 -6.46 -6.76
C VAL A 300 -5.29 -6.77 -7.54
N ARG A 301 -4.68 -7.94 -7.32
CA ARG A 301 -3.50 -8.39 -8.07
C ARG A 301 -3.79 -8.57 -9.56
N ARG A 302 -4.94 -9.13 -9.92
CA ARG A 302 -5.36 -9.30 -11.31
C ARG A 302 -5.58 -7.94 -11.98
N LEU A 303 -6.30 -7.02 -11.32
CA LEU A 303 -6.50 -5.65 -11.80
C LEU A 303 -5.19 -4.89 -11.99
N ALA A 304 -4.20 -5.09 -11.12
CA ALA A 304 -2.91 -4.41 -11.20
C ALA A 304 -2.14 -4.71 -12.51
N SER A 305 -2.45 -5.84 -13.16
CA SER A 305 -1.86 -6.23 -14.46
C SER A 305 -2.60 -5.67 -15.68
N MET A 306 -3.79 -5.09 -15.52
CA MET A 306 -4.60 -4.57 -16.63
C MET A 306 -4.12 -3.18 -17.07
N PRO A 307 -4.14 -2.80 -18.34
CA PRO A 307 -3.81 -1.43 -18.74
C PRO A 307 -4.95 -0.44 -18.41
N GLY A 308 -4.65 0.86 -18.45
CA GLY A 308 -5.66 1.92 -18.34
C GLY A 308 -6.26 2.08 -16.94
N GLN A 309 -7.50 2.57 -16.90
CA GLN A 309 -8.22 2.82 -15.67
C GLN A 309 -8.69 1.51 -15.02
N ARG A 310 -8.30 1.29 -13.77
CA ARG A 310 -8.61 0.06 -13.01
C ARG A 310 -9.53 0.41 -11.84
N VAL A 311 -10.70 -0.23 -11.80
CA VAL A 311 -11.69 -0.01 -10.75
C VAL A 311 -12.11 -1.35 -10.17
N LEU A 312 -12.16 -1.44 -8.85
CA LEU A 312 -12.80 -2.53 -8.12
C LEU A 312 -14.08 -1.98 -7.50
N VAL A 313 -15.21 -2.65 -7.71
CA VAL A 313 -16.47 -2.35 -7.03
C VAL A 313 -16.81 -3.51 -6.11
N LEU A 314 -16.71 -3.31 -4.81
CA LEU A 314 -17.09 -4.32 -3.82
C LEU A 314 -18.53 -4.08 -3.39
N VAL A 315 -19.40 -5.05 -3.61
CA VAL A 315 -20.79 -5.05 -3.17
C VAL A 315 -20.91 -6.04 -2.01
N SER A 316 -21.09 -5.53 -0.80
CA SER A 316 -21.01 -6.32 0.44
C SER A 316 -21.85 -5.67 1.53
N PRO A 317 -22.46 -6.44 2.44
CA PRO A 317 -23.04 -5.88 3.67
C PRO A 317 -21.95 -5.43 4.68
N GLY A 318 -20.68 -5.70 4.38
CA GLY A 318 -19.51 -5.47 5.22
C GLY A 318 -19.19 -6.66 6.12
N PHE A 319 -17.97 -6.68 6.64
CA PHE A 319 -17.45 -7.73 7.51
C PHE A 319 -16.51 -7.13 8.56
N ILE A 320 -16.25 -7.87 9.65
CA ILE A 320 -15.47 -7.35 10.78
C ILE A 320 -14.01 -7.74 10.59
N ALA A 321 -13.16 -6.77 10.26
CA ALA A 321 -11.73 -7.00 10.02
C ALA A 321 -10.85 -6.80 11.28
N SER A 322 -11.30 -7.22 12.48
CA SER A 322 -10.59 -6.97 13.75
C SER A 322 -9.14 -7.49 13.75
N THR A 323 -8.91 -8.67 13.17
CA THR A 323 -7.60 -9.34 13.09
C THR A 323 -6.82 -9.00 11.81
N LEU A 324 -7.46 -8.39 10.81
CA LEU A 324 -6.91 -8.12 9.47
C LEU A 324 -6.69 -6.63 9.15
N GLN A 325 -6.71 -5.74 10.15
CA GLN A 325 -6.61 -4.30 9.91
C GLN A 325 -5.29 -3.89 9.21
N SER A 326 -4.19 -4.56 9.55
CA SER A 326 -2.88 -4.32 8.94
C SER A 326 -2.89 -4.76 7.48
N GLU A 327 -3.40 -5.95 7.22
CA GLU A 327 -3.52 -6.57 5.92
C GLU A 327 -4.44 -5.69 5.04
N ALA A 328 -5.62 -5.30 5.53
CA ALA A 328 -6.51 -4.36 4.83
C ALA A 328 -5.81 -3.06 4.42
N SER A 329 -4.99 -2.48 5.31
CA SER A 329 -4.15 -1.32 4.96
C SER A 329 -3.11 -1.64 3.87
N GLU A 330 -2.52 -2.84 3.85
CA GLU A 330 -1.57 -3.26 2.82
C GLU A 330 -2.23 -3.44 1.44
N MET A 331 -3.48 -3.93 1.39
CA MET A 331 -4.24 -4.01 0.14
C MET A 331 -4.56 -2.61 -0.40
N VAL A 332 -4.93 -1.66 0.45
CA VAL A 332 -5.12 -0.24 0.06
C VAL A 332 -3.83 0.33 -0.52
N ASP A 333 -2.69 0.07 0.12
CA ASP A 333 -1.37 0.48 -0.36
C ASP A 333 -1.07 -0.11 -1.75
N ARG A 334 -1.31 -1.40 -1.95
CA ARG A 334 -1.11 -2.09 -3.23
C ARG A 334 -2.02 -1.52 -4.31
N ALA A 335 -3.31 -1.36 -4.00
CA ALA A 335 -4.29 -0.79 -4.91
C ALA A 335 -3.90 0.64 -5.34
N THR A 336 -3.53 1.49 -4.37
CA THR A 336 -3.11 2.87 -4.63
C THR A 336 -1.88 2.92 -5.53
N ARG A 337 -0.83 2.13 -5.24
CA ARG A 337 0.38 2.06 -6.08
C ARG A 337 0.10 1.52 -7.49
N ALA A 338 -0.92 0.67 -7.63
CA ALA A 338 -1.35 0.14 -8.91
C ALA A 338 -2.42 1.00 -9.59
N ASN A 339 -2.69 2.23 -9.14
CA ASN A 339 -3.73 3.12 -9.67
C ASN A 339 -5.13 2.47 -9.74
N ILE A 340 -5.40 1.54 -8.81
CA ILE A 340 -6.72 0.93 -8.63
C ILE A 340 -7.52 1.81 -7.69
N VAL A 341 -8.76 2.11 -8.07
CA VAL A 341 -9.76 2.73 -7.20
C VAL A 341 -10.74 1.66 -6.75
N ILE A 342 -10.94 1.55 -5.44
CA ILE A 342 -11.92 0.65 -4.83
C ILE A 342 -13.14 1.48 -4.47
N ASN A 343 -14.28 1.21 -5.10
CA ASN A 343 -15.58 1.71 -4.68
C ASN A 343 -16.28 0.59 -3.89
N THR A 344 -17.06 0.97 -2.88
CA THR A 344 -17.77 0.00 -2.04
C THR A 344 -19.26 0.34 -1.98
N ILE A 345 -20.10 -0.68 -2.03
CA ILE A 345 -21.56 -0.55 -2.00
C ILE A 345 -22.09 -1.45 -0.90
N ASP A 346 -22.80 -0.86 0.06
CA ASP A 346 -23.53 -1.61 1.07
C ASP A 346 -24.68 -2.37 0.40
N ALA A 347 -24.57 -3.70 0.37
CA ALA A 347 -25.54 -4.57 -0.27
C ALA A 347 -26.93 -4.52 0.39
N ARG A 348 -27.02 -4.04 1.63
CA ARG A 348 -28.28 -3.93 2.39
C ARG A 348 -29.17 -2.79 1.89
N GLY A 349 -28.64 -1.87 1.09
CA GLY A 349 -29.38 -0.72 0.57
C GLY A 349 -29.75 0.30 1.66
N LEU A 350 -31.00 0.80 1.65
CA LEU A 350 -31.53 1.56 2.78
C LEU A 350 -32.06 0.59 3.82
N TYR A 351 -31.37 0.51 4.95
CA TYR A 351 -31.78 -0.33 6.06
C TYR A 351 -31.93 0.52 7.32
N THR A 352 -32.84 0.10 8.20
CA THR A 352 -32.86 0.62 9.57
C THR A 352 -31.95 -0.25 10.44
N PRO A 353 -31.32 0.30 11.49
CA PRO A 353 -30.54 -0.50 12.41
C PRO A 353 -31.36 -1.71 12.86
N ASP A 354 -30.74 -2.89 12.89
CA ASP A 354 -31.47 -4.14 13.12
C ASP A 354 -31.99 -4.17 14.57
N MET A 355 -33.30 -3.95 14.72
CA MET A 355 -34.01 -4.00 15.99
C MET A 355 -34.60 -5.40 16.26
N GLY A 356 -34.26 -6.39 15.44
CA GLY A 356 -34.86 -7.72 15.42
C GLY A 356 -35.93 -7.85 14.33
N ASP A 357 -35.98 -9.01 13.68
CA ASP A 357 -37.07 -9.37 12.78
C ASP A 357 -38.36 -9.58 13.61
N ILE A 358 -39.45 -8.91 13.22
CA ILE A 358 -40.75 -9.09 13.87
C ILE A 358 -41.33 -10.49 13.54
N ALA A 359 -40.97 -11.06 12.40
CA ALA A 359 -41.41 -12.38 11.95
C ALA A 359 -40.64 -13.54 12.61
N ASP A 360 -39.41 -13.30 13.09
CA ASP A 360 -38.61 -14.23 13.88
C ASP A 360 -37.94 -13.49 15.04
N PRO A 361 -38.70 -13.16 16.11
CA PRO A 361 -38.21 -12.32 17.18
C PRO A 361 -37.07 -13.03 17.90
N PRO A 362 -35.92 -12.35 18.10
CA PRO A 362 -34.80 -12.95 18.82
C PRO A 362 -35.24 -13.35 20.23
N ASN A 363 -34.72 -14.47 20.73
CA ASN A 363 -35.09 -15.05 22.01
C ASN A 363 -34.42 -14.30 23.19
N ASP A 364 -34.40 -12.98 23.10
CA ASP A 364 -33.71 -12.07 24.02
C ASP A 364 -34.48 -11.96 25.33
N THR A 365 -33.75 -12.05 26.43
CA THR A 365 -34.33 -11.91 27.77
C THR A 365 -34.52 -10.43 28.06
N ILE A 366 -35.55 -10.03 28.84
CA ILE A 366 -35.76 -8.60 29.19
C ILE A 366 -34.49 -7.96 29.79
N ARG A 367 -33.68 -8.76 30.50
CA ARG A 367 -32.42 -8.33 31.11
C ARG A 367 -31.27 -8.12 30.12
N THR A 368 -31.30 -8.80 28.98
CA THR A 368 -30.22 -8.80 27.97
C THR A 368 -30.58 -8.04 26.69
N ALA A 369 -31.87 -7.86 26.41
CA ALA A 369 -32.38 -7.27 25.17
C ALA A 369 -31.72 -5.93 24.81
N GLY A 370 -31.62 -4.99 25.76
CA GLY A 370 -30.99 -3.69 25.50
C GLY A 370 -29.50 -3.79 25.10
N PHE A 371 -28.76 -4.71 25.70
CA PHE A 371 -27.37 -4.95 25.34
C PHE A 371 -27.26 -5.64 23.98
N LYS A 372 -28.09 -6.66 23.70
CA LYS A 372 -28.10 -7.33 22.41
C LYS A 372 -28.44 -6.40 21.25
N THR A 373 -29.44 -5.51 21.42
CA THR A 373 -29.70 -4.44 20.44
C THR A 373 -28.46 -3.57 20.22
N SER A 374 -27.75 -3.17 21.27
CA SER A 374 -26.53 -2.35 21.12
C SER A 374 -25.40 -3.09 20.39
N TYR A 375 -25.28 -4.41 20.56
CA TYR A 375 -24.31 -5.24 19.85
C TYR A 375 -24.68 -5.42 18.38
N ARG A 376 -25.98 -5.58 18.03
CA ARG A 376 -26.45 -5.62 16.63
C ARG A 376 -26.12 -4.31 15.90
N VAL A 377 -26.43 -3.16 16.50
CA VAL A 377 -26.08 -1.85 15.94
C VAL A 377 -24.56 -1.69 15.78
N SER A 378 -23.79 -2.10 16.78
CA SER A 378 -22.33 -1.98 16.75
C SER A 378 -21.69 -2.93 15.71
N THR A 379 -22.30 -4.08 15.46
CA THR A 379 -21.94 -5.00 14.38
C THR A 379 -22.09 -4.32 13.03
N GLN A 380 -23.23 -3.67 12.78
CA GLN A 380 -23.49 -2.96 11.53
C GLN A 380 -22.50 -1.82 11.28
N VAL A 381 -22.18 -1.03 12.31
CA VAL A 381 -21.16 0.03 12.22
C VAL A 381 -19.79 -0.56 11.91
N ALA A 382 -19.38 -1.63 12.59
CA ALA A 382 -18.10 -2.27 12.34
C ALA A 382 -17.99 -2.87 10.93
N GLN A 383 -19.10 -3.37 10.38
CA GLN A 383 -19.19 -3.85 8.99
C GLN A 383 -19.11 -2.70 7.98
N GLU A 384 -19.73 -1.55 8.24
CA GLU A 384 -19.61 -0.38 7.36
C GLU A 384 -18.19 0.20 7.35
N ASP A 385 -17.51 0.20 8.50
CA ASP A 385 -16.18 0.77 8.66
C ASP A 385 -15.14 0.18 7.68
N VAL A 386 -15.17 -1.14 7.41
CA VAL A 386 -14.25 -1.75 6.45
C VAL A 386 -14.52 -1.29 5.02
N LEU A 387 -15.79 -1.14 4.65
CA LEU A 387 -16.18 -0.68 3.31
C LEU A 387 -15.77 0.78 3.09
N ALA A 388 -15.99 1.63 4.10
CA ALA A 388 -15.54 3.01 4.09
C ALA A 388 -14.01 3.10 3.98
N GLN A 389 -13.28 2.31 4.79
CA GLN A 389 -11.82 2.34 4.80
C GLN A 389 -11.19 1.96 3.46
N LEU A 390 -11.75 0.96 2.76
CA LEU A 390 -11.27 0.57 1.42
C LEU A 390 -11.54 1.67 0.38
N ALA A 391 -12.72 2.27 0.42
CA ALA A 391 -13.10 3.35 -0.49
C ALA A 391 -12.25 4.61 -0.27
N ASP A 392 -12.23 5.12 0.96
CA ASP A 392 -11.45 6.31 1.33
C ASP A 392 -9.95 6.08 1.13
N GLY A 393 -9.51 4.85 1.38
CA GLY A 393 -8.15 4.37 1.18
C GLY A 393 -7.59 4.64 -0.21
N THR A 394 -8.43 4.46 -1.24
CA THR A 394 -8.05 4.43 -2.65
C THR A 394 -8.66 5.57 -3.46
N GLY A 395 -9.32 6.51 -2.79
CA GLY A 395 -10.04 7.64 -3.39
C GLY A 395 -11.36 7.26 -4.08
N GLY A 396 -11.92 6.08 -3.80
CA GLY A 396 -13.23 5.67 -4.31
C GLY A 396 -14.39 6.33 -3.58
N LYS A 397 -15.56 5.72 -3.57
CA LYS A 397 -16.75 6.21 -2.86
C LYS A 397 -17.43 5.03 -2.19
N PHE A 398 -17.84 5.24 -0.93
CA PHE A 398 -18.69 4.32 -0.20
C PHE A 398 -20.15 4.72 -0.41
N PHE A 399 -20.93 3.79 -0.94
CA PHE A 399 -22.34 3.95 -1.22
C PHE A 399 -23.13 3.16 -0.17
N HIS A 400 -23.82 3.87 0.72
CA HIS A 400 -24.57 3.26 1.82
C HIS A 400 -25.85 4.03 2.12
N ASN A 401 -26.78 3.39 2.83
CA ASN A 401 -28.07 3.97 3.23
C ASN A 401 -28.86 4.58 2.04
N ARG A 402 -28.90 3.87 0.91
CA ARG A 402 -29.57 4.33 -0.33
C ARG A 402 -30.31 3.19 -1.02
N ASN A 403 -31.43 3.50 -1.68
CA ASN A 403 -32.29 2.54 -2.37
C ASN A 403 -31.99 2.39 -3.87
N ASP A 404 -31.27 3.34 -4.45
CA ASP A 404 -30.87 3.41 -5.85
C ASP A 404 -29.49 2.77 -6.04
N VAL A 405 -29.41 1.47 -5.73
CA VAL A 405 -28.18 0.67 -5.82
C VAL A 405 -27.73 0.45 -7.26
N ASP A 406 -28.65 0.46 -8.22
CA ASP A 406 -28.37 0.48 -9.65
C ASP A 406 -27.58 1.73 -10.06
N GLU A 407 -28.02 2.89 -9.60
CA GLU A 407 -27.30 4.15 -9.80
C GLU A 407 -25.96 4.16 -9.06
N ALA A 408 -25.90 3.61 -7.85
CA ALA A 408 -24.67 3.44 -7.09
C ALA A 408 -23.65 2.58 -7.85
N MET A 409 -24.07 1.46 -8.45
CA MET A 409 -23.20 0.60 -9.27
C MET A 409 -22.69 1.34 -10.51
N ARG A 410 -23.55 2.15 -11.14
CA ARG A 410 -23.17 2.96 -12.30
C ARG A 410 -22.12 4.01 -11.95
N GLU A 411 -22.32 4.74 -10.85
CA GLU A 411 -21.32 5.69 -10.33
C GLU A 411 -20.03 4.97 -9.91
N ALA A 412 -20.14 3.82 -9.23
CA ALA A 412 -19.01 3.04 -8.73
C ALA A 412 -18.15 2.42 -9.83
N GLY A 413 -18.70 2.18 -11.03
CA GLY A 413 -17.92 1.74 -12.18
C GLY A 413 -16.95 2.81 -12.73
N ALA A 414 -17.03 4.06 -12.23
CA ALA A 414 -16.12 5.14 -12.58
C ALA A 414 -15.15 5.43 -11.43
N ALA A 415 -13.92 5.83 -11.78
CA ALA A 415 -13.02 6.45 -10.81
C ALA A 415 -13.23 7.98 -10.80
N PRO A 416 -12.83 8.69 -9.73
CA PRO A 416 -13.01 10.13 -9.61
C PRO A 416 -12.46 10.90 -10.80
N ALA A 417 -13.17 11.93 -11.29
CA ALA A 417 -12.68 12.74 -12.39
C ALA A 417 -11.34 13.43 -12.08
N LEU A 418 -11.03 13.65 -10.80
CA LEU A 418 -9.73 14.13 -10.34
C LEU A 418 -9.47 13.69 -8.89
N SER A 419 -8.24 13.28 -8.60
CA SER A 419 -7.70 13.08 -7.24
C SER A 419 -6.31 13.68 -7.11
N TYR A 420 -5.88 13.95 -5.88
CA TYR A 420 -4.53 14.39 -5.55
C TYR A 420 -3.81 13.25 -4.84
N LEU A 421 -2.65 12.83 -5.33
CA LEU A 421 -1.85 11.81 -4.66
C LEU A 421 -0.73 12.50 -3.87
N LEU A 422 -0.81 12.40 -2.55
CA LEU A 422 0.19 12.92 -1.62
C LEU A 422 1.10 11.78 -1.17
N GLY A 423 2.40 11.91 -1.36
CA GLY A 423 3.39 11.02 -0.76
C GLY A 423 4.05 11.68 0.44
N PHE A 424 4.26 10.93 1.51
CA PHE A 424 5.13 11.36 2.61
C PHE A 424 5.88 10.18 3.21
N ALA A 425 7.04 10.49 3.80
CA ALA A 425 7.84 9.56 4.58
C ALA A 425 7.75 9.95 6.07
N PRO A 426 7.19 9.10 6.95
CA PRO A 426 7.06 9.44 8.36
C PRO A 426 8.43 9.55 9.04
N GLN A 427 8.69 10.68 9.70
CA GLN A 427 9.95 10.88 10.42
C GLN A 427 10.02 9.97 11.66
N ASN A 428 11.10 9.18 11.78
CA ASN A 428 11.32 8.25 12.89
C ASN A 428 10.20 7.21 13.06
N LEU A 429 9.68 6.67 11.95
CA LEU A 429 8.69 5.59 11.98
C LEU A 429 9.23 4.42 12.80
N LYS A 430 8.53 4.08 13.88
CA LYS A 430 8.84 2.88 14.65
C LYS A 430 8.28 1.69 13.90
N ILE A 431 9.09 0.66 13.73
CA ILE A 431 8.71 -0.57 13.03
C ILE A 431 8.14 -1.53 14.07
N ASP A 432 6.93 -1.21 14.51
CA ASP A 432 6.26 -1.86 15.63
C ASP A 432 4.88 -2.40 15.25
N GLY A 433 4.51 -2.35 13.97
CA GLY A 433 3.20 -2.79 13.52
C GLY A 433 2.04 -1.93 13.98
N ARG A 434 2.26 -0.76 14.59
CA ARG A 434 1.16 0.05 15.15
C ARG A 434 0.45 0.87 14.08
N PHE A 435 -0.82 1.14 14.34
CA PHE A 435 -1.62 2.05 13.54
C PHE A 435 -1.20 3.50 13.76
N HIS A 436 -1.09 4.24 12.66
CA HIS A 436 -0.82 5.66 12.59
C HIS A 436 -2.01 6.37 11.96
N MET A 437 -2.67 7.23 12.75
CA MET A 437 -3.82 7.98 12.28
C MET A 437 -3.37 9.11 11.35
N LEU A 438 -3.96 9.17 10.17
CA LEU A 438 -3.75 10.23 9.20
C LEU A 438 -4.88 11.25 9.25
N LYS A 439 -4.53 12.51 9.05
CA LYS A 439 -5.49 13.57 8.81
C LYS A 439 -4.98 14.48 7.71
N VAL A 440 -5.80 14.66 6.68
CA VAL A 440 -5.59 15.67 5.64
C VAL A 440 -6.44 16.88 5.98
N ALA A 441 -5.87 18.07 5.86
CA ALA A 441 -6.57 19.34 5.97
C ALA A 441 -6.13 20.27 4.84
N LEU A 442 -6.94 21.29 4.56
CA LEU A 442 -6.57 22.36 3.65
C LEU A 442 -6.17 23.61 4.44
N THR A 443 -5.22 24.38 3.90
CA THR A 443 -4.80 25.67 4.49
C THR A 443 -5.89 26.74 4.34
N ASN A 444 -6.74 26.61 3.31
CA ASN A 444 -7.90 27.45 3.09
C ASN A 444 -8.96 27.24 4.19
N LYS A 445 -9.59 28.32 4.64
CA LYS A 445 -10.65 28.32 5.66
C LYS A 445 -12.04 27.95 5.12
N GLN A 446 -12.20 27.78 3.81
CA GLN A 446 -13.44 27.29 3.21
C GLN A 446 -13.74 25.85 3.67
N LYS A 447 -15.02 25.54 3.83
CA LYS A 447 -15.48 24.20 4.20
C LYS A 447 -15.52 23.33 2.95
N PHE A 448 -14.57 22.40 2.85
CA PHE A 448 -14.55 21.35 1.86
C PHE A 448 -14.74 20.00 2.54
N GLU A 449 -15.34 19.06 1.80
CA GLU A 449 -15.31 17.65 2.14
C GLU A 449 -14.00 17.07 1.60
N ILE A 450 -13.20 16.50 2.50
CA ILE A 450 -11.89 15.92 2.17
C ILE A 450 -12.01 14.42 2.42
N GLN A 451 -11.90 13.66 1.34
CA GLN A 451 -11.87 12.21 1.38
C GLN A 451 -10.44 11.72 1.24
N ALA A 452 -9.95 10.99 2.24
CA ALA A 452 -8.62 10.41 2.25
C ALA A 452 -8.56 9.27 3.27
N ARG A 453 -7.61 8.34 3.09
CA ARG A 453 -7.38 7.24 4.04
C ARG A 453 -7.22 7.74 5.49
N HIS A 454 -7.84 7.04 6.43
CA HIS A 454 -7.81 7.39 7.87
C HIS A 454 -6.48 7.11 8.57
N GLY A 455 -5.63 6.27 7.99
CA GLY A 455 -4.37 5.88 8.59
C GLY A 455 -3.62 4.82 7.81
N TYR A 456 -2.51 4.38 8.38
CA TYR A 456 -1.67 3.30 7.87
C TYR A 456 -1.05 2.53 9.05
N PHE A 457 -0.64 1.30 8.82
CA PHE A 457 0.13 0.53 9.81
C PHE A 457 1.62 0.68 9.53
N ALA A 458 2.41 0.90 10.59
CA ALA A 458 3.85 0.79 10.49
C ALA A 458 4.23 -0.66 10.13
N PRO A 459 5.34 -0.89 9.40
CA PRO A 459 5.77 -2.25 9.11
C PRO A 459 6.05 -3.04 10.40
N LYS A 460 5.85 -4.36 10.36
CA LYS A 460 6.10 -5.27 11.50
C LYS A 460 7.58 -5.71 11.60
N THR A 461 8.42 -5.48 10.59
CA THR A 461 9.84 -5.93 10.55
C THR A 461 10.78 -4.90 9.92
N LEU A 462 11.95 -4.69 10.53
CA LEU A 462 12.98 -3.75 10.03
C LEU A 462 13.64 -4.32 8.78
N THR A 463 13.57 -3.58 7.69
CA THR A 463 14.43 -3.78 6.53
C THR A 463 15.86 -3.33 6.88
N ASP A 464 16.85 -4.12 6.48
CA ASP A 464 18.29 -3.83 6.59
C ASP A 464 18.60 -2.36 6.18
N PRO A 465 19.43 -1.59 6.91
CA PRO A 465 19.86 -0.23 6.52
C PRO A 465 20.35 -0.11 5.07
N ALA A 466 21.04 -1.13 4.56
CA ALA A 466 21.46 -1.17 3.15
C ALA A 466 20.25 -1.23 2.20
N GLU A 467 19.20 -1.94 2.60
CA GLU A 467 17.94 -1.97 1.86
C GLU A 467 17.19 -0.64 1.98
N ALA A 468 17.21 0.04 3.12
CA ALA A 468 16.61 1.38 3.29
C ALA A 468 17.27 2.46 2.40
N THR A 469 18.60 2.44 2.25
CA THR A 469 19.33 3.35 1.35
C THR A 469 18.99 3.07 -0.11
N LYS A 470 18.99 1.80 -0.52
CA LYS A 470 18.59 1.36 -1.87
C LYS A 470 17.18 1.81 -2.23
N LEU A 471 16.34 1.94 -1.21
CA LEU A 471 14.96 2.32 -1.32
C LEU A 471 14.70 3.79 -1.54
N GLU A 472 15.31 4.63 -0.71
CA GLU A 472 15.31 6.08 -0.90
C GLU A 472 15.76 6.45 -2.32
N MET A 473 16.81 5.78 -2.81
CA MET A 473 17.30 5.95 -4.17
C MET A 473 16.33 5.46 -5.24
N GLN A 474 15.58 4.38 -4.97
CA GLN A 474 14.57 3.87 -5.88
C GLN A 474 13.36 4.82 -5.96
N GLU A 475 12.88 5.37 -4.85
CA GLU A 475 11.80 6.38 -4.89
C GLU A 475 12.25 7.64 -5.64
N ALA A 476 13.47 8.12 -5.39
CA ALA A 476 14.01 9.23 -6.16
C ALA A 476 14.09 8.89 -7.66
N LEU A 477 14.27 7.61 -8.04
CA LEU A 477 14.30 7.17 -9.43
C LEU A 477 12.92 7.16 -10.10
N PHE A 478 11.86 6.81 -9.37
CA PHE A 478 10.51 6.78 -9.92
C PHE A 478 9.72 8.08 -9.69
N SER A 479 10.21 8.96 -8.83
CA SER A 479 9.71 10.33 -8.66
C SER A 479 10.15 11.23 -9.80
N GLN A 480 9.30 12.19 -10.18
CA GLN A 480 9.65 13.24 -11.15
C GLN A 480 10.32 14.46 -10.51
N GLU A 481 10.33 14.57 -9.16
CA GLU A 481 10.89 15.73 -8.44
C GLU A 481 12.42 15.77 -8.53
N GLU A 482 13.03 16.90 -8.90
CA GLU A 482 14.49 17.03 -8.87
C GLU A 482 15.03 17.35 -7.48
N ILE A 483 16.04 16.60 -7.03
CA ILE A 483 16.71 16.80 -5.74
C ILE A 483 18.09 17.40 -6.01
N ARG A 484 18.47 18.49 -5.34
CA ARG A 484 19.66 19.28 -5.70
C ARG A 484 20.70 19.38 -4.58
N ASP A 485 20.74 18.41 -3.67
CA ASP A 485 21.68 18.45 -2.53
C ASP A 485 23.13 18.23 -2.97
N LEU A 486 23.32 17.50 -4.08
CA LEU A 486 24.63 17.33 -4.73
C LEU A 486 24.69 18.06 -6.09
N PRO A 487 25.84 18.69 -6.41
CA PRO A 487 26.08 19.33 -7.71
C PRO A 487 26.37 18.28 -8.79
N VAL A 488 25.30 17.78 -9.40
CA VAL A 488 25.32 16.77 -10.46
C VAL A 488 24.66 17.30 -11.73
N GLU A 489 25.29 17.05 -12.87
CA GLU A 489 24.76 17.29 -14.21
C GLU A 489 24.55 15.96 -14.95
N LEU A 490 23.46 15.89 -15.71
CA LEU A 490 23.09 14.77 -16.56
C LEU A 490 23.23 15.17 -18.02
N GLN A 491 23.96 14.38 -18.80
CA GLN A 491 24.03 14.51 -20.26
C GLN A 491 23.80 13.16 -20.93
N THR A 492 23.21 13.16 -22.12
CA THR A 492 22.94 11.96 -22.91
C THR A 492 23.65 12.06 -24.26
N GLN A 493 24.18 10.93 -24.75
CA GLN A 493 24.77 10.78 -26.07
C GLN A 493 24.36 9.41 -26.61
N PHE A 494 24.09 9.25 -27.90
CA PHE A 494 23.78 7.93 -28.45
C PHE A 494 24.58 7.65 -29.73
N PHE A 495 24.76 6.37 -30.02
CA PHE A 495 25.40 5.88 -31.25
C PHE A 495 24.58 4.71 -31.79
N LYS A 496 24.17 4.76 -33.07
CA LYS A 496 23.51 3.62 -33.71
C LYS A 496 24.53 2.50 -33.94
N LYS A 497 24.18 1.26 -33.56
CA LYS A 497 24.95 0.05 -33.91
C LYS A 497 24.48 -0.49 -35.26
N ASP A 498 23.17 -0.50 -35.47
CA ASP A 498 22.48 -0.87 -36.72
C ASP A 498 21.10 -0.18 -36.78
N GLU A 499 20.23 -0.54 -37.73
CA GLU A 499 18.88 0.03 -37.90
C GLU A 499 17.91 -0.31 -36.75
N VAL A 500 18.24 -1.30 -35.92
CA VAL A 500 17.34 -1.83 -34.87
C VAL A 500 17.90 -1.63 -33.45
N GLN A 501 19.17 -1.27 -33.34
CA GLN A 501 19.89 -1.10 -32.07
C GLN A 501 20.73 0.17 -32.04
N ALA A 502 20.60 0.90 -30.94
CA ALA A 502 21.45 2.03 -30.58
C ALA A 502 22.01 1.85 -29.17
N ARG A 503 23.18 2.44 -28.92
CA ARG A 503 23.77 2.51 -27.60
C ARG A 503 23.64 3.91 -27.04
N LEU A 504 22.83 4.06 -26.02
CA LEU A 504 22.69 5.29 -25.24
C LEU A 504 23.78 5.32 -24.15
N ALA A 505 24.57 6.37 -24.15
CA ALA A 505 25.50 6.74 -23.09
C ALA A 505 24.90 7.86 -22.24
N VAL A 506 24.75 7.60 -20.95
CA VAL A 506 24.40 8.59 -19.93
C VAL A 506 25.68 9.02 -19.23
N LEU A 507 26.00 10.31 -19.33
CA LEU A 507 27.16 10.93 -18.72
C LEU A 507 26.72 11.70 -17.48
N THR A 508 27.16 11.23 -16.33
CA THR A 508 26.92 11.88 -15.03
C THR A 508 28.17 12.67 -14.67
N ARG A 509 28.07 14.01 -14.67
CA ARG A 509 29.17 14.88 -14.22
C ARG A 509 28.92 15.29 -12.78
N LEU A 510 29.89 15.01 -11.90
CA LEU A 510 29.81 15.34 -10.48
C LEU A 510 30.89 16.34 -10.09
N ASP A 511 30.50 17.37 -9.34
CA ASP A 511 31.45 18.23 -8.61
C ASP A 511 31.67 17.67 -7.19
N VAL A 512 32.94 17.50 -6.85
CA VAL A 512 33.39 16.87 -5.60
C VAL A 512 33.27 17.81 -4.40
N LYS A 513 33.16 19.13 -4.61
CA LYS A 513 33.05 20.12 -3.52
C LYS A 513 31.83 19.94 -2.62
N GLY A 514 30.76 19.33 -3.14
CA GLY A 514 29.52 19.10 -2.40
C GLY A 514 29.44 17.76 -1.67
N ILE A 515 30.44 16.88 -1.81
CA ILE A 515 30.42 15.52 -1.27
C ILE A 515 31.15 15.47 0.07
N HIS A 516 30.59 14.79 1.05
CA HIS A 516 31.23 14.64 2.36
C HIS A 516 32.15 13.43 2.36
N PHE A 517 33.45 13.65 2.60
CA PHE A 517 34.43 12.57 2.69
C PHE A 517 34.80 12.28 4.13
N GLN A 518 34.99 11.00 4.44
CA GLN A 518 35.61 10.56 5.68
C GLN A 518 37.12 10.40 5.49
N LYS A 519 37.93 10.95 6.41
CA LYS A 519 39.37 10.69 6.42
C LYS A 519 39.66 9.30 6.98
N VAL A 520 40.17 8.41 6.13
CA VAL A 520 40.61 7.06 6.51
C VAL A 520 42.06 6.87 6.05
N ARG A 521 42.97 6.61 6.99
CA ARG A 521 44.41 6.39 6.71
C ARG A 521 45.04 7.47 5.82
N GLY A 522 44.71 8.73 6.07
CA GLY A 522 45.23 9.89 5.34
C GLY A 522 44.55 10.19 4.00
N ARG A 523 43.60 9.36 3.55
CA ARG A 523 42.87 9.55 2.29
C ARG A 523 41.42 9.96 2.51
N ASN A 524 40.86 10.70 1.57
CA ASN A 524 39.45 11.10 1.56
C ASN A 524 38.63 9.95 0.96
N ASN A 525 37.83 9.30 1.79
CA ASN A 525 37.05 8.11 1.45
C ASN A 525 35.56 8.43 1.45
N ASP A 526 34.89 8.00 0.38
CA ASP A 526 33.44 7.98 0.28
C ASP A 526 33.04 7.02 -0.86
N GLN A 527 31.78 6.61 -0.86
CA GLN A 527 31.19 5.76 -1.87
C GLN A 527 29.95 6.45 -2.44
N LEU A 528 29.91 6.58 -3.76
CA LEU A 528 28.72 7.07 -4.44
C LEU A 528 27.96 5.92 -5.05
N THR A 529 26.66 5.92 -4.84
CA THR A 529 25.76 5.07 -5.63
C THR A 529 25.09 5.93 -6.68
N ILE A 530 25.19 5.52 -7.94
CA ILE A 530 24.59 6.18 -9.09
C ILE A 530 23.57 5.21 -9.67
N VAL A 531 22.30 5.59 -9.66
CA VAL A 531 21.23 4.82 -10.28
C VAL A 531 20.74 5.58 -11.50
N THR A 532 20.72 4.92 -12.66
CA THR A 532 20.21 5.49 -13.90
C THR A 532 19.08 4.61 -14.41
N GLY A 533 17.91 5.20 -14.57
CA GLY A 533 16.71 4.55 -15.09
C GLY A 533 16.38 5.15 -16.46
N ILE A 534 16.12 4.27 -17.41
CA ILE A 534 15.62 4.60 -18.73
C ILE A 534 14.15 4.24 -18.74
N PHE A 535 13.33 5.22 -19.08
CA PHE A 535 11.91 5.08 -19.25
C PHE A 535 11.58 5.38 -20.70
N ASP A 536 10.58 4.72 -21.27
CA ASP A 536 10.08 5.09 -22.59
C ASP A 536 9.33 6.43 -22.50
N GLU A 537 8.85 6.93 -23.63
CA GLU A 537 8.07 8.16 -23.72
C GLU A 537 6.76 8.13 -22.90
N ASN A 538 6.36 6.93 -22.45
CA ASN A 538 5.13 6.69 -21.69
C ASN A 538 5.40 6.65 -20.18
N GLY A 539 6.65 6.83 -19.76
CA GLY A 539 7.06 6.71 -18.37
C GLY A 539 7.14 5.27 -17.88
N ASN A 540 7.05 4.26 -18.76
CA ASN A 540 7.30 2.88 -18.36
C ASN A 540 8.79 2.67 -18.21
N PHE A 541 9.18 1.97 -17.15
CA PHE A 541 10.56 1.57 -16.95
C PHE A 541 11.00 0.57 -18.03
N VAL A 542 11.98 0.96 -18.84
CA VAL A 542 12.56 0.13 -19.90
C VAL A 542 13.71 -0.69 -19.34
N THR A 543 14.66 -0.02 -18.69
CA THR A 543 15.85 -0.64 -18.12
C THR A 543 16.53 0.33 -17.16
N GLY A 544 17.40 -0.17 -16.30
CA GLY A 544 18.15 0.65 -15.37
C GLY A 544 19.40 -0.04 -14.87
N LEU A 545 20.40 0.75 -14.49
CA LEU A 545 21.65 0.27 -13.95
C LEU A 545 21.99 1.03 -12.68
N SER A 546 22.56 0.31 -11.71
CA SER A 546 23.20 0.90 -10.55
C SER A 546 24.71 0.73 -10.69
N LYS A 547 25.44 1.83 -10.50
CA LYS A 547 26.89 1.87 -10.50
C LYS A 547 27.35 2.42 -9.16
N VAL A 548 28.21 1.66 -8.52
CA VAL A 548 28.87 2.07 -7.28
C VAL A 548 30.26 2.58 -7.63
N VAL A 549 30.57 3.80 -7.19
CA VAL A 549 31.86 4.46 -7.38
C VAL A 549 32.53 4.57 -6.02
N GLU A 550 33.61 3.81 -5.84
CA GLU A 550 34.42 3.88 -4.63
C GLU A 550 35.52 4.93 -4.83
N MET A 551 35.58 5.91 -3.93
CA MET A 551 36.57 6.99 -3.96
C MET A 551 37.50 6.87 -2.77
N ASN A 552 38.81 6.80 -3.03
CA ASN A 552 39.85 6.75 -2.01
C ASN A 552 41.00 7.72 -2.37
N LEU A 553 40.69 9.00 -2.26
CA LEU A 553 41.45 10.09 -2.88
C LEU A 553 42.59 10.58 -1.99
N LEU A 554 43.76 10.83 -2.59
CA LEU A 554 44.78 11.68 -1.98
C LEU A 554 44.28 13.13 -1.86
N ASP A 555 44.87 13.92 -0.97
CA ASP A 555 44.51 15.35 -0.82
C ASP A 555 44.78 16.17 -2.09
N THR A 556 45.84 15.83 -2.81
CA THR A 556 46.17 16.42 -4.11
C THR A 556 45.10 16.08 -5.15
N THR A 557 44.66 14.83 -5.20
CA THR A 557 43.60 14.36 -6.11
C THR A 557 42.26 15.00 -5.79
N TYR A 558 41.87 15.03 -4.51
CA TYR A 558 40.67 15.74 -4.05
C TYR A 558 40.71 17.20 -4.49
N THR A 559 41.80 17.92 -4.20
CA THR A 559 41.94 19.34 -4.57
C THR A 559 41.79 19.57 -6.08
N ARG A 560 42.34 18.67 -6.90
CA ARG A 560 42.19 18.72 -8.36
C ARG A 560 40.74 18.47 -8.79
N LEU A 561 40.11 17.41 -8.30
CA LEU A 561 38.74 17.04 -8.67
C LEU A 561 37.70 18.05 -8.15
N SER A 562 37.95 18.73 -7.03
CA SER A 562 37.13 19.84 -6.56
C SER A 562 37.16 21.07 -7.49
N ARG A 563 38.07 21.11 -8.48
CA ARG A 563 38.09 22.15 -9.53
C ARG A 563 37.49 21.67 -10.84
N SER A 564 37.72 20.42 -11.22
CA SER A 564 37.32 19.90 -12.53
C SER A 564 36.01 19.09 -12.53
N GLY A 565 35.62 18.57 -11.37
CA GLY A 565 34.70 17.44 -11.25
C GLY A 565 35.27 16.15 -11.85
N PHE A 566 34.42 15.13 -11.94
CA PHE A 566 34.67 13.93 -12.74
C PHE A 566 33.38 13.47 -13.44
N THR A 567 33.51 12.59 -14.43
CA THR A 567 32.38 12.08 -15.21
C THR A 567 32.31 10.57 -15.13
N VAL A 568 31.13 10.05 -14.83
CA VAL A 568 30.82 8.63 -14.85
C VAL A 568 29.92 8.34 -16.04
N LYS A 569 30.30 7.35 -16.84
CA LYS A 569 29.52 6.90 -17.98
C LYS A 569 28.77 5.62 -17.64
N THR A 570 27.46 5.63 -17.89
CA THR A 570 26.58 4.46 -17.89
C THR A 570 26.09 4.25 -19.32
N SER A 571 25.92 3.01 -19.77
CA SER A 571 25.52 2.75 -21.15
C SER A 571 24.46 1.67 -21.25
N PHE A 572 23.48 1.90 -22.12
CA PHE A 572 22.32 1.07 -22.36
C PHE A 572 22.24 0.73 -23.85
N ASP A 573 21.92 -0.52 -24.17
CA ASP A 573 21.56 -0.90 -25.52
C ASP A 573 20.03 -0.82 -25.63
N LEU A 574 19.56 0.08 -26.50
CA LEU A 574 18.15 0.42 -26.67
C LEU A 574 17.79 0.30 -28.15
N LYS A 575 16.50 0.18 -28.44
CA LYS A 575 16.02 0.36 -29.80
C LYS A 575 15.96 1.86 -30.12
N PRO A 576 15.87 2.25 -31.40
CA PRO A 576 15.41 3.59 -31.73
C PRO A 576 14.07 3.90 -31.05
N GLY A 577 13.91 5.14 -30.59
CA GLY A 577 12.78 5.57 -29.78
C GLY A 577 13.07 6.80 -28.93
N THR A 578 12.04 7.33 -28.30
CA THR A 578 12.12 8.44 -27.33
C THR A 578 12.16 7.87 -25.92
N TYR A 579 13.11 8.36 -25.13
CA TYR A 579 13.33 7.88 -23.77
C TYR A 579 13.48 9.05 -22.79
N LEU A 580 12.89 8.90 -21.61
CA LEU A 580 13.19 9.70 -20.43
C LEU A 580 14.33 9.03 -19.66
N VAL A 581 15.30 9.82 -19.24
CA VAL A 581 16.45 9.37 -18.46
C VAL A 581 16.34 9.97 -17.08
N ARG A 582 16.21 9.12 -16.07
CA ARG A 582 16.29 9.52 -14.67
C ARG A 582 17.66 9.17 -14.11
N LEU A 583 18.29 10.12 -13.47
CA LEU A 583 19.54 9.94 -12.75
C LEU A 583 19.34 10.24 -11.27
N VAL A 584 19.78 9.32 -10.41
CA VAL A 584 19.85 9.51 -8.96
C VAL A 584 21.28 9.24 -8.50
N VAL A 585 21.85 10.14 -7.72
CA VAL A 585 23.18 10.02 -7.13
C VAL A 585 23.06 10.20 -5.63
N ARG A 586 23.72 9.32 -4.87
CA ARG A 586 23.72 9.37 -3.42
C ARG A 586 25.13 9.17 -2.87
N ASP A 587 25.56 10.01 -1.93
CA ASP A 587 26.80 9.80 -1.19
C ASP A 587 26.54 8.97 0.08
N ALA A 588 27.50 8.13 0.45
CA ALA A 588 27.34 7.18 1.56
C ALA A 588 27.66 7.84 2.91
N VAL A 589 28.65 8.73 2.95
CA VAL A 589 29.11 9.37 4.19
C VAL A 589 28.25 10.57 4.58
N GLY A 590 27.93 11.47 3.64
CA GLY A 590 27.15 12.69 3.91
C GLY A 590 25.64 12.48 3.94
N ALA A 591 25.19 11.32 3.46
CA ALA A 591 23.80 10.99 3.30
C ALA A 591 22.99 11.99 2.45
N GLN A 592 23.62 12.72 1.54
CA GLN A 592 23.02 13.62 0.54
C GLN A 592 22.65 12.92 -0.76
N MET A 593 21.68 13.50 -1.49
CA MET A 593 21.17 12.93 -2.73
C MET A 593 20.96 14.00 -3.80
N ALA A 594 21.16 13.63 -5.06
CA ALA A 594 20.71 14.42 -6.20
C ALA A 594 19.89 13.56 -7.16
N ALA A 595 18.84 14.16 -7.72
CA ALA A 595 18.04 13.55 -8.76
C ALA A 595 17.84 14.53 -9.93
N ARG A 596 18.02 14.04 -11.16
CA ARG A 596 17.95 14.83 -12.40
C ARG A 596 17.12 14.10 -13.45
N ASN A 597 16.38 14.88 -14.23
CA ASN A 597 15.65 14.40 -15.38
C ASN A 597 16.40 14.75 -16.68
N GLY A 598 16.30 13.88 -17.68
CA GLY A 598 16.76 14.12 -19.03
C GLY A 598 15.86 13.41 -20.02
N ALA A 599 16.00 13.76 -21.29
CA ALA A 599 15.31 13.06 -22.38
C ALA A 599 16.31 12.81 -23.51
N VAL A 600 16.05 11.78 -24.32
CA VAL A 600 16.83 11.47 -25.50
C VAL A 600 15.92 10.89 -26.58
N VAL A 601 16.08 11.34 -27.81
CA VAL A 601 15.41 10.78 -28.98
C VAL A 601 16.48 10.08 -29.81
N ILE A 602 16.33 8.76 -29.97
CA ILE A 602 17.17 7.94 -30.82
C ILE A 602 16.39 7.73 -32.14
N PRO A 603 16.83 8.31 -33.27
CA PRO A 603 16.10 8.20 -34.53
C PRO A 603 16.08 6.75 -35.03
N TYR A 604 14.99 6.34 -35.68
CA TYR A 604 14.90 5.08 -36.43
C TYR A 604 15.95 5.03 -37.54
#